data_AF-A0A3D1H056-F1
#
_entry.id   AF-A0A3D1H056-F1
#
_cell.length_a   1.000
_cell.length_b   1.000
_cell.length_c   1.000
_cell.angle_alpha   90.00
_cell.angle_beta   90.00
_cell.angle_gamma   90.00
#
_symmetry.space_group_name_H-M   'P 1'
#
loop_
_entity.id
_entity.type
_entity.pdbx_description
1 polymer ?
#
loop_
_entity_poly.entity_id
_entity_poly.type
_entity_poly.pdbx_seq_one_letter_code
_entity_poly.pdbx_strand_id
1 'polypeptide(L)'
;MALLFCLTVLAGCDAEDLISTRFPCSFYFNPTLHQGSSIETALLNPGCYTFISVKNLGVWHIYSTLNDGRNITEDIKITTDRTEGWDNRIKTHPLGANNGIIIGCSNFQGHVAWDRQCPNCITQYGGTNYPLELNGIRQSVMCKKCKRTYSLETGAITEGAKGEALMRYGIDYKGLGTPVSVGN
;
A
#
# COMPACT_ATOMS: atom_id res chain seq x y z
N MET A 1 -53.50 -17.85 17.78
CA MET A 1 -52.42 -16.89 18.05
C MET A 1 -51.15 -17.46 17.45
N ALA A 2 -50.85 -17.12 16.20
CA ALA A 2 -49.68 -17.66 15.50
C ALA A 2 -48.51 -16.69 15.69
N LEU A 3 -47.53 -17.10 16.50
CA LEU A 3 -46.27 -16.35 16.66
C LEU A 3 -45.39 -16.65 15.43
N LEU A 4 -45.28 -15.66 14.54
CA LEU A 4 -44.34 -15.69 13.41
C LEU A 4 -42.94 -15.39 13.96
N PHE A 5 -42.09 -16.40 14.05
CA PHE A 5 -40.66 -16.22 14.38
C PHE A 5 -39.96 -15.70 13.12
N CYS A 6 -39.82 -14.37 12.99
CA CYS A 6 -38.93 -13.78 12.01
C CYS A 6 -37.48 -14.05 12.45
N LEU A 7 -36.83 -15.05 11.84
CA LEU A 7 -35.37 -15.18 11.88
C LEU A 7 -34.77 -14.03 11.05
N THR A 8 -34.34 -12.96 11.72
CA THR A 8 -33.42 -12.00 11.13
C THR A 8 -32.04 -12.64 11.08
N VAL A 9 -31.69 -13.18 9.92
CA VAL A 9 -30.31 -13.55 9.61
C VAL A 9 -29.54 -12.24 9.41
N LEU A 10 -28.84 -11.78 10.44
CA LEU A 10 -27.79 -10.79 10.26
C LEU A 10 -26.65 -11.49 9.50
N ALA A 11 -26.60 -11.28 8.19
CA ALA A 11 -25.39 -11.52 7.43
C ALA A 11 -24.35 -10.48 7.88
N GLY A 12 -23.56 -10.83 8.89
CA GLY A 12 -22.33 -10.10 9.21
C GLY A 12 -21.41 -10.21 7.99
N CYS A 13 -21.19 -9.08 7.32
CA CYS A 13 -20.15 -8.97 6.31
C CYS A 13 -18.82 -8.83 7.06
N ASP A 14 -18.25 -9.95 7.51
CA ASP A 14 -16.86 -9.98 7.96
C ASP A 14 -15.97 -9.82 6.72
N ALA A 15 -15.85 -8.59 6.24
CA ALA A 15 -14.70 -8.19 5.45
C ALA A 15 -13.52 -8.11 6.41
N GLU A 16 -13.03 -9.26 6.86
CA GLU A 16 -11.76 -9.31 7.58
C GLU A 16 -10.70 -8.68 6.67
N ASP A 17 -10.01 -7.66 7.19
CA ASP A 17 -8.86 -6.99 6.56
C ASP A 17 -7.67 -7.96 6.46
N LEU A 18 -7.84 -9.04 5.70
CA LEU A 18 -6.89 -10.14 5.59
C LEU A 18 -5.63 -9.66 4.90
N ILE A 19 -4.49 -9.91 5.55
CA ILE A 19 -3.18 -9.71 4.95
C ILE A 19 -3.04 -10.70 3.79
N SER A 20 -2.75 -10.19 2.60
CA SER A 20 -2.55 -11.00 1.42
C SER A 20 -1.25 -11.78 1.53
N THR A 21 -1.24 -13.06 1.18
CA THR A 21 -0.04 -13.91 1.08
C THR A 21 0.38 -14.15 -0.37
N ARG A 22 -0.27 -13.49 -1.35
CA ARG A 22 -0.14 -13.80 -2.77
C ARG A 22 1.23 -13.40 -3.35
N PHE A 23 1.78 -12.30 -2.86
CA PHE A 23 3.11 -11.83 -3.21
C PHE A 23 3.86 -11.45 -1.93
N PRO A 24 5.08 -11.97 -1.71
CA PRO A 24 5.88 -11.59 -0.57
C PRO A 24 6.19 -10.09 -0.63
N CYS A 25 6.16 -9.45 0.54
CA CYS A 25 6.54 -8.07 0.71
C CYS A 25 7.39 -7.94 1.96
N SER A 26 8.54 -7.27 1.84
CA SER A 26 9.31 -6.82 2.97
C SER A 26 9.84 -5.41 2.70
N PHE A 27 9.40 -4.47 3.51
CA PHE A 27 9.88 -3.09 3.47
C PHE A 27 10.25 -2.66 4.89
N TYR A 28 11.33 -1.90 4.98
CA TYR A 28 11.75 -1.23 6.20
C TYR A 28 12.29 0.14 5.82
N PHE A 29 11.91 1.15 6.61
CA PHE A 29 12.42 2.50 6.42
C PHE A 29 12.53 3.20 7.77
N ASN A 30 13.67 3.84 8.01
CA ASN A 30 13.90 4.62 9.21
C ASN A 30 13.80 6.13 8.90
N PRO A 31 12.69 6.80 9.26
CA PRO A 31 12.47 8.20 8.91
C PRO A 31 13.44 9.15 9.64
N THR A 32 14.07 8.73 10.74
CA THR A 32 15.04 9.59 11.46
C THR A 32 16.25 10.00 10.62
N LEU A 33 16.57 9.24 9.58
CA LEU A 33 17.67 9.51 8.64
C LEU A 33 17.23 10.33 7.43
N HIS A 34 15.91 10.45 7.25
CA HIS A 34 15.27 11.08 6.10
C HIS A 34 14.02 11.86 6.55
N GLN A 35 14.25 12.78 7.51
CA GLN A 35 13.19 13.60 8.09
C GLN A 35 12.50 14.44 7.03
N GLY A 36 11.18 14.56 7.13
CA GLY A 36 10.35 15.30 6.16
C GLY A 36 10.14 14.57 4.84
N SER A 37 10.58 13.31 4.70
CA SER A 37 10.27 12.50 3.52
C SER A 37 8.76 12.35 3.32
N SER A 38 8.36 12.12 2.07
CA SER A 38 6.97 11.77 1.74
C SER A 38 6.49 10.50 2.45
N ILE A 39 7.40 9.59 2.80
CA ILE A 39 7.11 8.39 3.58
C ILE A 39 6.69 8.77 5.01
N GLU A 40 7.50 9.57 5.71
CA GLU A 40 7.16 10.08 7.05
C GLU A 40 5.87 10.91 7.01
N THR A 41 5.75 11.79 6.02
CA THR A 41 4.57 12.65 5.84
C THR A 41 3.29 11.82 5.69
N ALA A 42 3.29 10.77 4.86
CA ALA A 42 2.13 9.91 4.68
C ALA A 42 1.73 9.15 5.96
N LEU A 43 2.70 8.75 6.78
CA LEU A 43 2.44 8.00 8.02
C LEU A 43 1.95 8.89 9.16
N LEU A 44 2.28 10.18 9.16
CA LEU A 44 1.88 11.13 10.21
C LEU A 44 0.52 11.78 9.96
N ASN A 45 0.08 11.87 8.71
CA ASN A 45 -1.08 12.67 8.33
C ASN A 45 -2.22 11.79 7.79
N PRO A 46 -3.40 11.78 8.44
CA PRO A 46 -4.57 11.08 7.92
C PRO A 46 -4.94 11.51 6.49
N GLY A 47 -5.34 10.55 5.66
CA GLY A 47 -5.65 10.75 4.24
C GLY A 47 -4.44 10.95 3.34
N CYS A 48 -3.22 10.86 3.88
CA CYS A 48 -1.98 10.97 3.11
C CYS A 48 -1.41 9.58 2.81
N TYR A 49 -0.99 9.40 1.56
CA TYR A 49 -0.45 8.15 1.04
C TYR A 49 0.77 8.44 0.19
N THR A 50 1.78 7.56 0.26
CA THR A 50 2.97 7.63 -0.57
C THR A 50 3.12 6.36 -1.41
N PHE A 51 3.55 6.56 -2.65
CA PHE A 51 3.80 5.50 -3.61
C PHE A 51 5.28 5.19 -3.58
N ILE A 52 5.60 3.99 -3.10
CA ILE A 52 6.99 3.57 -2.91
C ILE A 52 7.36 2.61 -4.03
N SER A 53 8.57 2.76 -4.56
CA SER A 53 9.20 1.76 -5.41
C SER A 53 10.70 1.71 -5.18
N VAL A 54 11.29 0.55 -5.43
CA VAL A 54 12.71 0.31 -5.20
C VAL A 54 13.39 -0.07 -6.51
N LYS A 55 14.58 0.48 -6.75
CA LYS A 55 15.43 0.09 -7.90
C LYS A 55 16.90 0.01 -7.50
N ASN A 56 17.63 -0.86 -8.18
CA ASN A 56 19.09 -0.93 -8.11
C ASN A 56 19.70 -0.38 -9.39
N LEU A 57 20.45 0.73 -9.27
CA LEU A 57 21.16 1.38 -10.37
C LEU A 57 22.70 1.35 -10.14
N GLY A 58 23.19 0.27 -9.52
CA GLY A 58 24.54 0.16 -8.96
C GLY A 58 24.59 0.43 -7.45
N VAL A 59 23.57 1.13 -6.95
CA VAL A 59 23.22 1.32 -5.55
C VAL A 59 21.69 1.27 -5.44
N TRP A 60 21.17 0.95 -4.27
CA TRP A 60 19.72 0.85 -4.06
C TRP A 60 19.12 2.24 -3.84
N HIS A 61 17.98 2.48 -4.48
CA HIS A 61 17.22 3.71 -4.40
C HIS A 61 15.79 3.41 -3.99
N ILE A 62 15.28 4.18 -3.03
CA ILE A 62 13.86 4.24 -2.71
C ILE A 62 13.30 5.48 -3.40
N TYR A 63 12.31 5.28 -4.25
CA TYR A 63 11.50 6.34 -4.83
C TYR A 63 10.18 6.42 -4.09
N SER A 64 9.82 7.62 -3.63
CA SER A 64 8.57 7.88 -2.92
C SER A 64 7.87 9.10 -3.48
N THR A 65 6.54 9.03 -3.66
CA THR A 65 5.74 10.11 -4.24
C THR A 65 4.46 10.27 -3.45
N LEU A 66 4.27 11.46 -2.87
CA LEU A 66 3.11 11.77 -2.04
C LEU A 66 1.85 12.00 -2.91
N ASN A 67 0.69 11.67 -2.36
CA ASN A 67 -0.62 11.95 -2.95
C ASN A 67 -1.06 13.43 -2.79
N ASP A 68 -0.11 14.37 -2.75
CA ASP A 68 -0.39 15.82 -2.60
C ASP A 68 -0.72 16.52 -3.93
N GLY A 69 -0.69 15.76 -5.03
CA GLY A 69 -0.95 16.21 -6.40
C GLY A 69 0.11 17.15 -6.98
N ARG A 70 1.25 17.32 -6.32
CA ARG A 70 2.44 17.98 -6.90
C ARG A 70 3.23 17.03 -7.79
N ASN A 71 3.00 15.72 -7.64
CA ASN A 71 3.66 14.66 -8.40
C ASN A 71 5.20 14.75 -8.34
N ILE A 72 5.70 15.11 -7.15
CA ILE A 72 7.12 15.18 -6.87
C ILE A 72 7.57 13.81 -6.33
N THR A 73 8.48 13.19 -7.05
CA THR A 73 9.12 11.94 -6.63
C THR A 73 10.44 12.24 -5.95
N GLU A 74 10.56 11.83 -4.69
CA GLU A 74 11.82 11.83 -3.96
C GLU A 74 12.69 10.65 -4.41
N ASP A 75 14.01 10.85 -4.42
CA ASP A 75 15.01 9.81 -4.65
C ASP A 75 15.89 9.71 -3.40
N ILE A 76 15.69 8.64 -2.64
CA ILE A 76 16.44 8.36 -1.42
C ILE A 76 17.45 7.27 -1.74
N LYS A 77 18.71 7.68 -1.86
CA LYS A 77 19.84 6.78 -2.11
C LYS A 77 20.24 6.06 -0.82
N ILE A 78 20.22 4.73 -0.86
CA ILE A 78 20.62 3.88 0.27
C ILE A 78 22.12 3.67 0.24
N THR A 79 22.84 4.43 1.07
CA THR A 79 24.31 4.47 1.07
C THR A 79 24.95 3.64 2.17
N THR A 80 24.19 3.33 3.24
CA THR A 80 24.65 2.55 4.38
C THR A 80 23.66 1.41 4.64
N ASP A 81 24.19 0.19 4.73
CA ASP A 81 23.41 -1.03 4.90
C ASP A 81 22.79 -1.18 6.31
N ARG A 82 23.42 -0.58 7.33
CA ARG A 82 23.05 -0.79 8.74
C ARG A 82 22.00 0.17 9.31
N THR A 83 21.82 1.37 8.75
CA THR A 83 21.01 2.43 9.39
C THR A 83 19.66 2.67 8.71
N GLU A 84 19.59 2.52 7.38
CA GLU A 84 18.39 2.83 6.59
C GLU A 84 17.53 1.57 6.30
N GLY A 85 18.12 0.38 6.45
CA GLY A 85 17.51 -0.91 6.15
C GLY A 85 17.95 -1.97 7.14
N TRP A 86 17.32 -2.06 8.32
CA TRP A 86 17.57 -3.17 9.24
C TRP A 86 17.44 -4.49 8.47
N ASP A 87 18.59 -5.16 8.29
CA ASP A 87 18.79 -6.44 7.60
C ASP A 87 18.72 -6.46 6.06
N ASN A 88 19.21 -5.42 5.36
CA ASN A 88 19.30 -5.43 3.88
C ASN A 88 17.97 -5.78 3.17
N ARG A 89 16.80 -5.61 3.81
CA ARG A 89 15.52 -6.12 3.31
C ARG A 89 15.22 -5.65 1.89
N ILE A 90 15.50 -4.39 1.61
CA ILE A 90 15.37 -3.77 0.27
C ILE A 90 16.24 -4.48 -0.79
N LYS A 91 17.37 -5.08 -0.39
CA LYS A 91 18.32 -5.78 -1.28
C LYS A 91 18.00 -7.26 -1.46
N THR A 92 17.41 -7.89 -0.46
CA THR A 92 17.29 -9.35 -0.37
C THR A 92 15.85 -9.86 -0.43
N HIS A 93 14.86 -8.98 -0.27
CA HIS A 93 13.46 -9.36 -0.18
C HIS A 93 12.60 -8.65 -1.25
N PRO A 94 11.56 -9.33 -1.75
CA PRO A 94 10.60 -8.73 -2.67
C PRO A 94 9.81 -7.59 -2.03
N LEU A 95 9.47 -6.59 -2.84
CA LEU A 95 8.58 -5.48 -2.45
C LEU A 95 7.27 -5.59 -3.24
N GLY A 96 6.44 -6.54 -2.81
CA GLY A 96 5.18 -6.88 -3.46
C GLY A 96 5.38 -7.49 -4.85
N ALA A 97 4.33 -7.43 -5.67
CA ALA A 97 4.27 -8.10 -6.97
C ALA A 97 5.28 -7.54 -7.99
N ASN A 98 5.63 -6.26 -7.90
CA ASN A 98 6.52 -5.61 -8.86
C ASN A 98 7.27 -4.40 -8.27
N ASN A 99 8.02 -4.66 -7.20
CA ASN A 99 8.90 -3.69 -6.55
C ASN A 99 8.23 -2.36 -6.19
N GLY A 100 6.99 -2.41 -5.73
CA GLY A 100 6.24 -1.21 -5.37
C GLY A 100 5.03 -1.48 -4.49
N ILE A 101 4.87 -0.61 -3.51
CA ILE A 101 3.77 -0.60 -2.55
C ILE A 101 3.22 0.81 -2.40
N ILE A 102 2.07 0.92 -1.76
CA ILE A 102 1.46 2.19 -1.35
C ILE A 102 1.26 2.10 0.16
N ILE A 103 1.74 3.07 0.91
CA ILE A 103 1.51 3.13 2.36
C ILE A 103 0.94 4.48 2.76
N GLY A 104 0.24 4.54 3.88
CA GLY A 104 -0.26 5.80 4.40
C GLY A 104 -1.02 5.65 5.69
N CYS A 105 -1.56 6.76 6.17
CA CYS A 105 -2.47 6.81 7.31
C CYS A 105 -3.89 7.05 6.78
N SER A 106 -4.75 6.04 6.85
CA SER A 106 -6.18 6.17 6.55
C SER A 106 -6.85 7.09 7.56
N ASN A 107 -7.90 7.78 7.11
CA ASN A 107 -8.78 8.57 7.95
C ASN A 107 -9.58 7.72 8.95
N PHE A 108 -9.72 6.41 8.71
CA PHE A 108 -10.62 5.53 9.47
C PHE A 108 -9.94 4.25 9.98
N GLN A 109 -8.95 3.72 9.26
CA GLN A 109 -8.32 2.41 9.54
C GLN A 109 -6.91 2.52 10.16
N GLY A 110 -6.40 3.72 10.41
CA GLY A 110 -5.01 3.92 10.84
C GLY A 110 -4.02 3.63 9.71
N HIS A 111 -2.84 3.08 10.04
CA HIS A 111 -1.83 2.80 9.01
C HIS A 111 -2.23 1.65 8.11
N VAL A 112 -2.09 1.84 6.80
CA VAL A 112 -2.40 0.84 5.78
C VAL A 112 -1.24 0.70 4.81
N ALA A 113 -1.10 -0.52 4.26
CA ALA A 113 -0.15 -0.83 3.21
C ALA A 113 -0.83 -1.70 2.14
N TRP A 114 -0.63 -1.33 0.87
CA TRP A 114 -1.23 -1.97 -0.29
C TRP A 114 -0.15 -2.32 -1.30
N ASP A 115 -0.34 -3.41 -2.05
CA ASP A 115 0.43 -3.65 -3.26
C ASP A 115 0.09 -2.60 -4.33
N ARG A 116 1.10 -2.15 -5.10
CA ARG A 116 0.92 -1.14 -6.14
C ARG A 116 0.43 -1.73 -7.47
N GLN A 117 0.11 -3.01 -7.55
CA GLN A 117 -0.37 -3.69 -8.75
C GLN A 117 -1.86 -4.05 -8.62
N CYS A 118 -2.56 -3.97 -9.75
CA CYS A 118 -3.98 -4.31 -9.83
C CYS A 118 -4.20 -5.83 -9.68
N PRO A 119 -4.81 -6.32 -8.59
CA PRO A 119 -4.97 -7.76 -8.34
C PRO A 119 -5.83 -8.43 -9.42
N ASN A 120 -6.90 -7.76 -9.85
CA ASN A 120 -7.78 -8.27 -10.90
C ASN A 120 -7.05 -8.46 -12.24
N CYS A 121 -6.13 -7.57 -12.60
CA CYS A 121 -5.36 -7.74 -13.85
C CYS A 121 -4.30 -8.83 -13.73
N ILE A 122 -3.66 -8.96 -12.57
CA ILE A 122 -2.75 -10.07 -12.28
C ILE A 122 -3.47 -11.41 -12.44
N THR A 123 -4.64 -11.57 -11.80
CA THR A 123 -5.45 -12.80 -11.90
C THR A 123 -5.88 -13.07 -13.33
N GLN A 124 -6.38 -12.06 -14.04
CA GLN A 124 -7.01 -12.25 -15.34
C GLN A 124 -6.01 -12.45 -16.49
N TYR A 125 -4.89 -11.71 -16.48
CA TYR A 125 -3.98 -11.64 -17.62
C TYR A 125 -2.61 -12.25 -17.34
N GLY A 126 -2.30 -12.60 -16.09
CA GLY A 126 -0.98 -13.04 -15.69
C GLY A 126 0.08 -11.92 -15.70
N GLY A 127 1.23 -12.20 -15.07
CA GLY A 127 2.31 -11.23 -14.86
C GLY A 127 1.99 -10.20 -13.77
N THR A 128 2.91 -9.27 -13.54
CA THR A 128 2.85 -8.31 -12.41
C THR A 128 3.02 -6.84 -12.83
N ASN A 129 2.89 -6.54 -14.13
CA ASN A 129 3.07 -5.17 -14.64
C ASN A 129 1.73 -4.47 -14.91
N TYR A 130 0.95 -4.25 -13.86
CA TYR A 130 -0.33 -3.54 -13.89
C TYR A 130 -0.38 -2.45 -12.83
N PRO A 131 0.51 -1.44 -12.93
CA PRO A 131 0.67 -0.44 -11.89
C PRO A 131 -0.63 0.33 -11.70
N LEU A 132 -0.96 0.54 -10.42
CA LEU A 132 -2.00 1.43 -9.96
C LEU A 132 -1.44 2.85 -9.92
N GLU A 133 -2.25 3.80 -10.38
CA GLU A 133 -1.90 5.22 -10.43
C GLU A 133 -2.93 6.04 -9.67
N LEU A 134 -2.52 7.18 -9.12
CA LEU A 134 -3.46 8.10 -8.48
C LEU A 134 -4.58 8.48 -9.45
N ASN A 135 -5.81 8.34 -8.98
CA ASN A 135 -6.96 8.89 -9.67
C ASN A 135 -7.21 10.32 -9.15
N GLY A 136 -7.93 11.15 -9.92
CA GLY A 136 -8.15 12.57 -9.61
C GLY A 136 -8.64 12.83 -8.17
N ILE A 137 -9.37 11.88 -7.59
CA ILE A 137 -9.64 11.80 -6.14
C ILE A 137 -8.39 11.20 -5.48
N ARG A 138 -7.54 12.06 -4.90
CA ARG A 138 -6.20 11.76 -4.37
C ARG A 138 -6.13 10.73 -3.21
N GLN A 139 -7.25 10.11 -2.85
CA GLN A 139 -7.40 9.01 -1.90
C GLN A 139 -7.82 7.71 -2.59
N SER A 140 -7.66 7.64 -3.91
CA SER A 140 -8.00 6.48 -4.72
C SER A 140 -6.96 6.24 -5.79
N VAL A 141 -6.87 5.00 -6.23
CA VAL A 141 -6.00 4.58 -7.32
C VAL A 141 -6.77 3.86 -8.40
N MET A 142 -6.39 4.10 -9.65
CA MET A 142 -7.03 3.50 -10.81
C MET A 142 -6.05 2.58 -11.54
N CYS A 143 -6.54 1.42 -11.97
CA CYS A 143 -5.83 0.59 -12.92
C CYS A 143 -6.11 1.07 -14.35
N LYS A 144 -5.08 1.49 -15.09
CA LYS A 144 -5.24 1.93 -16.49
C LYS A 144 -5.76 0.84 -17.43
N LYS A 145 -5.49 -0.43 -17.15
CA LYS A 145 -5.86 -1.56 -18.01
C LYS A 145 -7.34 -1.94 -17.87
N CYS A 146 -7.80 -2.23 -16.65
CA CYS A 146 -9.19 -2.66 -16.42
C CYS A 146 -10.14 -1.54 -15.96
N LYS A 147 -9.64 -0.31 -15.80
CA LYS A 147 -10.42 0.88 -15.41
C LYS A 147 -11.12 0.79 -14.05
N ARG A 148 -10.71 -0.15 -13.19
CA ARG A 148 -11.17 -0.20 -11.80
C ARG A 148 -10.50 0.89 -10.99
N THR A 149 -11.28 1.59 -10.18
CA THR A 149 -10.83 2.53 -9.16
C THR A 149 -10.96 1.85 -7.79
N TYR A 150 -9.93 1.99 -6.96
CA TYR A 150 -9.85 1.43 -5.62
C TYR A 150 -9.68 2.55 -4.61
N SER A 151 -10.36 2.44 -3.48
CA SER A 151 -10.17 3.30 -2.32
C SER A 151 -8.84 2.97 -1.64
N LEU A 152 -8.00 3.97 -1.34
CA LEU A 152 -6.83 3.78 -0.47
C LEU A 152 -7.20 3.70 1.01
N GLU A 153 -8.41 4.15 1.37
CA GLU A 153 -8.94 4.09 2.74
C GLU A 153 -9.34 2.67 3.15
N THR A 154 -9.77 1.83 2.19
CA THR A 154 -10.36 0.52 2.49
C THR A 154 -9.89 -0.60 1.55
N GLY A 155 -9.15 -0.28 0.49
CA GLY A 155 -8.78 -1.23 -0.55
C GLY A 155 -9.93 -1.66 -1.48
N ALA A 156 -11.17 -1.28 -1.19
CA ALA A 156 -12.34 -1.71 -1.95
C ALA A 156 -12.40 -1.06 -3.34
N ILE A 157 -12.99 -1.77 -4.30
CA ILE A 157 -13.34 -1.21 -5.62
C ILE A 157 -14.48 -0.21 -5.43
N THR A 158 -14.27 1.04 -5.83
CA THR A 158 -15.28 2.10 -5.77
C THR A 158 -15.90 2.39 -7.13
N GLU A 159 -15.20 2.08 -8.23
CA GLU A 159 -15.70 2.26 -9.60
C GLU A 159 -15.17 1.16 -10.53
N GLY A 160 -15.94 0.87 -11.59
CA GLY A 160 -15.63 -0.17 -12.56
C GLY A 160 -16.26 -1.52 -12.23
N ALA A 161 -15.80 -2.57 -12.92
CA ALA A 161 -16.34 -3.91 -12.73
C ALA A 161 -16.01 -4.47 -11.33
N LYS A 162 -16.92 -5.27 -10.75
CA LYS A 162 -16.67 -5.99 -9.50
C LYS A 162 -15.45 -6.92 -9.61
N GLY A 163 -14.85 -7.27 -8.47
CA GLY A 163 -13.64 -8.09 -8.41
C GLY A 163 -12.97 -8.07 -7.04
N GLU A 164 -11.70 -8.50 -7.01
CA GLU A 164 -10.85 -8.52 -5.82
C GLU A 164 -10.51 -7.09 -5.35
N ALA A 165 -10.54 -6.85 -4.05
CA ALA A 165 -10.01 -5.64 -3.42
C ALA A 165 -8.47 -5.57 -3.53
N LEU A 166 -7.87 -4.43 -3.19
CA LEU A 166 -6.41 -4.29 -3.15
C LEU A 166 -5.76 -5.32 -2.23
N MET A 167 -4.58 -5.80 -2.64
CA MET A 167 -3.79 -6.73 -1.83
C MET A 167 -3.19 -5.96 -0.65
N ARG A 168 -3.62 -6.30 0.57
CA ARG A 168 -3.17 -5.67 1.81
C ARG A 168 -1.89 -6.30 2.33
N TYR A 169 -1.00 -5.49 2.88
CA TYR A 169 0.16 -5.91 3.66
C TYR A 169 0.03 -5.46 5.12
N GLY A 170 0.66 -6.20 6.02
CA GLY A 170 0.79 -5.78 7.41
C GLY A 170 1.74 -4.59 7.48
N ILE A 171 1.43 -3.61 8.32
CA ILE A 171 2.26 -2.43 8.55
C ILE A 171 2.42 -2.20 10.05
N ASP A 172 3.64 -1.95 10.49
CA ASP A 172 3.97 -1.55 11.85
C ASP A 172 4.73 -0.22 11.84
N TYR A 173 4.14 0.78 12.49
CA TYR A 173 4.73 2.10 12.71
C TYR A 173 4.25 2.62 14.06
N LYS A 174 5.18 3.04 14.92
CA LYS A 174 4.87 3.44 16.30
C LYS A 174 4.81 4.95 16.49
N GLY A 175 4.91 5.72 15.41
CA GLY A 175 4.85 7.19 15.43
C GLY A 175 6.18 7.85 15.11
N LEU A 176 6.21 9.17 15.26
CA LEU A 176 7.32 10.03 14.85
C LEU A 176 8.67 9.52 15.40
N GLY A 177 9.67 9.48 14.52
CA GLY A 177 11.03 9.05 14.88
C GLY A 177 11.19 7.54 15.08
N THR A 178 10.17 6.73 14.78
CA THR A 178 10.27 5.27 14.79
C THR A 178 10.34 4.71 13.37
N PRO A 179 11.05 3.59 13.13
CA PRO A 179 11.03 2.94 11.84
C PRO A 179 9.63 2.42 11.47
N VAL A 180 9.33 2.41 10.17
CA VAL A 180 8.18 1.69 9.61
C VAL A 180 8.66 0.35 9.04
N SER A 181 7.85 -0.69 9.25
CA SER A 181 8.03 -1.98 8.57
C SER A 181 6.73 -2.44 7.92
N VAL A 182 6.84 -3.06 6.74
CA VAL A 182 5.70 -3.63 6.00
C VAL A 182 6.04 -5.05 5.60
N GLY A 183 5.09 -5.96 5.72
CA GLY A 183 5.21 -7.29 5.17
C GLY A 183 4.06 -8.25 5.45
N ASN A 184 4.28 -9.50 5.07
CA ASN A 184 3.38 -10.64 5.18
C ASN A 184 4.15 -11.94 5.37
#